data_AF-J3IVX2-F1
#
_entry.id   AF-J3IVX2-F1
#
_cell.length_a   1.000
_cell.length_b   1.000
_cell.length_c   1.000
_cell.angle_alpha   90.00
_cell.angle_beta   90.00
_cell.angle_gamma   90.00
#
_symmetry.space_group_name_H-M   'P 1'
#
loop_
_entity.id
_entity.type
_entity.pdbx_description
1 polymer ?
#
loop_
_entity_poly.entity_id
_entity_poly.type
_entity_poly.pdbx_seq_one_letter_code
_entity_poly.pdbx_strand_id
1 'polypeptide(L)' 'MLKIVPDPPYNPHSLEDTLIQATDYALCAQTVIHQALLLQPKSPASILMMASMHEMEALRVMLESMLIQVQMPAEPRTLH' A
#
# COMPACT_ATOMS: atom_id res chain seq x y z
N MET A 1 -2.09 21.36 -34.90
CA MET A 1 -2.30 22.06 -33.62
C MET A 1 -2.83 21.04 -32.62
N LEU A 2 -2.01 20.65 -31.63
CA LEU A 2 -2.48 19.80 -30.53
C LEU A 2 -3.31 20.69 -29.60
N LYS A 3 -4.63 20.46 -29.52
CA LYS A 3 -5.44 21.10 -28.48
C LYS A 3 -4.87 20.65 -27.15
N ILE A 4 -4.44 21.59 -26.32
CA ILE A 4 -4.12 21.33 -24.92
C ILE A 4 -5.44 20.91 -24.29
N VAL A 5 -5.64 19.59 -24.17
CA VAL A 5 -6.76 19.04 -23.44
C VAL A 5 -6.35 19.11 -21.98
N PRO A 6 -7.10 19.82 -21.12
CA PRO A 6 -6.82 19.79 -19.69
C PRO A 6 -6.90 18.35 -19.20
N ASP A 7 -5.95 17.96 -18.35
CA ASP A 7 -5.94 16.62 -17.76
C ASP A 7 -7.31 16.31 -17.15
N PRO A 8 -7.83 15.08 -17.33
CA PRO A 8 -9.12 14.71 -16.78
C PRO A 8 -9.11 14.91 -15.26
N PRO A 9 -10.26 15.29 -14.66
CA PRO A 9 -10.33 15.51 -13.22
C PRO A 9 -9.85 14.26 -12.49
N TYR A 10 -8.91 14.44 -11.56
CA TYR A 10 -8.41 13.39 -10.69
C TYR A 10 -9.61 12.73 -10.00
N ASN A 11 -9.75 11.42 -10.16
CA ASN A 11 -10.84 10.67 -9.56
C ASN A 11 -10.36 10.18 -8.19
N PRO A 12 -10.75 10.82 -7.07
CA PRO A 12 -10.23 10.52 -5.73
C PRO A 12 -10.70 9.16 -5.16
N HIS A 13 -11.36 8.35 -5.99
CA HIS A 13 -11.87 7.03 -5.65
C HIS A 13 -11.28 5.94 -6.56
N SER A 14 -10.11 6.17 -7.15
CA SER A 14 -9.40 5.11 -7.86
C SER A 14 -9.00 4.00 -6.88
N LEU A 15 -9.08 2.75 -7.34
CA LEU A 15 -8.51 1.62 -6.60
C LEU A 15 -7.02 1.85 -6.33
N GLU A 16 -6.32 2.49 -7.27
CA GLU A 16 -4.91 2.86 -7.14
C GLU A 16 -4.66 3.76 -5.92
N ASP A 17 -5.43 4.85 -5.77
CA ASP A 17 -5.30 5.77 -4.65
C ASP A 17 -5.60 5.09 -3.32
N THR A 18 -6.58 4.17 -3.31
CA THR A 18 -6.92 3.37 -2.13
C THR A 18 -5.78 2.41 -1.75
N LEU A 19 -5.12 1.79 -2.73
CA LEU A 19 -3.97 0.91 -2.50
C LEU A 19 -2.74 1.68 -2.02
N ILE A 20 -2.50 2.88 -2.56
CA ILE A 20 -1.45 3.79 -2.09
C ILE A 20 -1.71 4.15 -0.62
N GLN A 21 -2.93 4.61 -0.30
CA GLN A 21 -3.31 4.96 1.06
C GLN A 21 -3.21 3.77 2.03
N ALA A 22 -3.65 2.57 1.61
CA ALA A 22 -3.53 1.37 2.43
C ALA A 22 -2.06 1.02 2.72
N THR A 23 -1.17 1.22 1.74
CA THR A 23 0.28 0.99 1.90
C THR A 23 0.87 1.97 2.92
N ASP A 24 0.48 3.25 2.87
CA ASP A 24 0.91 4.26 3.85
C ASP A 24 0.43 3.93 5.27
N TYR A 25 -0.81 3.45 5.41
CA TYR A 25 -1.33 3.00 6.71
C TYR A 25 -0.58 1.76 7.23
N ALA A 26 -0.23 0.80 6.37
CA ALA A 26 0.56 -0.36 6.75
C ALA A 26 1.95 0.06 7.27
N LEU A 27 2.62 0.99 6.58
CA LEU A 27 3.91 1.53 6.99
C LEU A 27 3.83 2.27 8.33
N CYS A 28 2.77 3.07 8.51
CA CYS A 28 2.51 3.76 9.77
C CYS A 28 2.32 2.76 10.92
N ALA A 29 1.51 1.72 10.71
CA ALA A 29 1.29 0.67 11.69
C ALA A 29 2.59 -0.06 12.07
N GLN A 30 3.42 -0.42 11.08
CA GLN A 30 4.74 -1.02 11.34
C GLN A 30 5.62 -0.12 12.19
N THR A 31 5.64 1.19 11.91
CA THR A 31 6.44 2.17 12.67
C THR A 31 5.96 2.25 14.12
N VAL A 32 4.65 2.27 14.34
CA VAL A 32 4.06 2.28 15.69
C VAL A 32 4.41 1.01 16.45
N ILE A 33 4.28 -0.16 15.82
CA ILE A 33 4.64 -1.46 16.43
C ILE A 33 6.14 -1.48 16.76
N HIS A 34 6.99 -1.01 15.85
CA HIS A 34 8.43 -0.92 16.07
C HIS A 34 8.77 -0.02 17.26
N GLN A 35 8.15 1.16 17.34
CA GLN A 35 8.34 2.05 18.48
C GLN A 35 7.86 1.43 19.79
N ALA A 36 6.73 0.71 19.78
CA ALA A 36 6.22 0.03 20.96
C ALA A 36 7.18 -1.08 21.46
N LEU A 37 7.79 -1.83 20.54
CA LEU A 37 8.83 -2.81 20.86
C LEU A 37 10.07 -2.17 21.50
N LEU A 38 10.51 -1.01 20.99
CA LEU A 38 11.65 -0.28 21.56
C LEU A 38 11.36 0.22 22.98
N LEU A 39 10.12 0.64 23.25
CA LEU A 39 9.70 1.12 24.57
C LEU A 39 9.59 0.00 25.61
N GLN A 40 9.13 -1.19 25.21
CA GLN A 40 8.93 -2.33 26.12
C GLN A 40 9.40 -3.66 25.50
N PRO A 41 10.73 -3.87 25.36
CA PRO A 41 11.26 -5.02 24.61
C PRO A 41 11.13 -6.38 25.31
N LYS A 42 10.85 -6.41 26.62
CA LYS A 42 10.76 -7.65 27.42
C LYS A 42 9.34 -7.94 27.94
N SER A 43 8.32 -7.34 27.36
CA SER A 43 6.95 -7.61 27.74
C SER A 43 6.44 -8.90 27.08
N PRO A 44 5.50 -9.64 27.69
CA PRO A 44 4.81 -10.74 27.00
C PRO A 44 4.14 -10.29 25.68
N ALA A 45 3.73 -9.02 25.61
CA ALA A 45 3.16 -8.43 24.40
C ALA A 45 4.20 -8.23 23.27
N SER A 46 5.50 -8.21 23.57
CA SER A 46 6.55 -8.02 22.56
C SER A 46 6.57 -9.14 21.53
N ILE A 47 6.25 -10.38 21.91
CA ILE A 47 6.14 -11.50 20.97
C ILE A 47 4.97 -11.27 20.00
N LEU A 48 3.82 -10.83 20.52
CA LEU A 48 2.65 -10.49 19.72
C LEU A 48 2.92 -9.30 18.79
N MET A 49 3.66 -8.30 19.26
CA MET A 49 4.09 -7.15 18.46
C MET A 49 5.05 -7.57 17.34
N MET A 50 6.03 -8.44 17.60
CA MET A 50 6.92 -8.94 16.54
C MET A 50 6.15 -9.76 15.49
N ALA A 51 5.22 -10.62 15.91
CA ALA A 51 4.34 -11.33 14.99
C ALA A 51 3.50 -10.34 14.16
N SER A 52 2.88 -9.34 14.80
CA SER A 52 2.12 -8.30 14.11
C SER A 52 2.97 -7.52 13.11
N MET A 53 4.23 -7.23 13.43
CA MET A 53 5.15 -6.57 12.51
C MET A 53 5.43 -7.41 11.26
N HIS A 54 5.59 -8.73 11.41
CA HIS A 54 5.77 -9.65 10.30
C HIS A 54 4.51 -9.71 9.42
N GLU A 55 3.32 -9.83 10.02
CA GLU A 55 2.06 -9.84 9.28
C GLU A 55 1.84 -8.52 8.52
N MET A 56 2.19 -7.38 9.13
CA MET A 56 2.12 -6.07 8.47
C MET A 56 3.10 -5.96 7.28
N GLU A 57 4.29 -6.56 7.37
CA GLU A 57 5.22 -6.59 6.23
C GLU A 57 4.68 -7.45 5.08
N ALA A 58 4.12 -8.62 5.39
CA ALA A 58 3.47 -9.47 4.37
C ALA A 58 2.29 -8.74 3.71
N LEU A 59 1.48 -8.02 4.49
CA LEU A 59 0.40 -7.18 3.97
C LEU A 59 0.94 -6.09 3.03
N ARG A 60 2.02 -5.39 3.43
CA ARG A 60 2.64 -4.33 2.62
C ARG A 60 3.09 -4.87 1.26
N VAL A 61 3.78 -6.02 1.24
CA VAL A 61 4.22 -6.68 0.00
C VAL A 61 3.03 -7.06 -0.89
N MET A 62 1.93 -7.54 -0.32
CA MET A 62 0.71 -7.83 -1.09
C MET A 62 0.10 -6.55 -1.69
N LEU A 63 0.03 -5.46 -0.93
CA LEU A 63 -0.50 -4.18 -1.40
C LEU A 63 0.36 -3.61 -2.54
N GLU A 64 1.68 -3.67 -2.44
CA GLU A 64 2.60 -3.27 -3.50
C GLU A 64 2.41 -4.12 -4.76
N SER A 65 2.24 -5.43 -4.61
CA SER A 65 1.95 -6.33 -5.75
C SER A 65 0.61 -6.00 -6.42
N MET A 66 -0.43 -5.69 -5.64
CA MET A 66 -1.71 -5.27 -6.17
C MET A 66 -1.61 -3.93 -6.90
N LEU A 67 -0.82 -2.99 -6.37
CA LEU A 67 -0.60 -1.69 -7.00
C LEU A 67 0.05 -1.85 -8.38
N ILE A 68 1.07 -2.70 -8.48
CA ILE A 68 1.71 -3.03 -9.76
C ILE A 68 0.68 -3.58 -10.74
N GLN A 69 -0.17 -4.52 -10.31
CA GLN A 69 -1.20 -5.12 -11.19
C GLN A 69 -2.23 -4.09 -11.69
N VAL A 70 -2.60 -3.11 -10.86
CA VAL A 70 -3.53 -2.03 -11.26
C VAL A 70 -2.87 -1.07 -12.25
N GLN A 71 -1.56 -0.86 -12.13
CA GLN A 71 -0.79 0.01 -13.02
C GLN A 71 -0.39 -0.65 -14.35
N MET A 72 -0.49 -1.98 -14.46
CA MET A 72 -0.22 -2.68 -15.71
C MET A 72 -1.24 -2.24 -16.78
N PRO A 73 -0.79 -1.71 -17.93
CA PRO A 73 -1.69 -1.42 -19.04
C PRO A 73 -2.38 -2.73 -19.45
N ALA A 74 -3.72 -2.72 -19.54
CA ALA A 74 -4.43 -3.81 -20.18
C ALA A 74 -3.81 -4.00 -21.58
N GLU A 75 -3.35 -5.21 -21.90
CA GLU A 75 -2.81 -5.53 -23.22
C GLU A 75 -3.73 -4.93 -24.31
N PRO A 76 -3.17 -4.37 -25.40
CA PRO A 76 -3.98 -3.82 -26.46
C PRO A 76 -4.90 -4.94 -26.95
N ARG A 77 -6.19 -4.85 -26.58
CA ARG A 77 -7.24 -5.70 -27.13
C ARG A 77 -7.10 -5.58 -28.63
N THR A 78 -6.60 -6.64 -29.26
CA THR A 78 -6.67 -6.83 -30.70
C THR A 78 -8.15 -6.91 -31.03
N LEU A 79 -8.73 -5.76 -31.33
CA LEU A 79 -10.06 -5.64 -31.92
C LEU A 79 -9.94 -6.29 -33.31
N HIS A 80 -10.29 -7.56 -33.39
CA HIS A 80 -10.50 -8.30 -34.63
C HIS A 80 -11.95 -8.15 -35.10
#